data_AF-A0A3L7TS74-F1
#
_entry.id   AF-A0A3L7TS74-F1
#
_cell.length_a   1.000
_cell.length_b   1.000
_cell.length_c   1.000
_cell.angle_alpha   90.00
_cell.angle_beta   90.00
_cell.angle_gamma   90.00
#
_symmetry.space_group_name_H-M   'P 1'
#
loop_
_entity.id
_entity.type
_entity.pdbx_description
1 polymer ?
#
loop_
_entity_poly.entity_id
_entity_poly.type
_entity_poly.pdbx_seq_one_letter_code
_entity_poly.pdbx_strand_id
1 'polypeptide(L)'
;MNPPSRDSRDEHESAASLTSLAARLHHESALASDAFSMQRLRAMVRTRMSELAIDTATYFAKVREIPEEYARIEAAFTPPETWLFRYPESFEFVRAFARAHASEQLQVLVLGCGGWCEPYALAASIFHGRSESSRSVAGCVIHASDRNGALFRDAPTFSGMHVRAELPLWARRYFPVIDANCQPDDSLHSMVRAQTCDLASTMIQARAAATRYDIVCLRNVAIYFTAQARDHAFRNACKLVAPGGVLLVGHSEVHAASLATSWIPVDVPGAFALMADASVPRAAQVVAETLTPRAMIAAKHLEKKVSALIPMASTVPALDALARAHAQVALTPFDAQAHVALALELEMSGDLAHAAASITKALYLDRFCEAALVAGARLAETRGATGEASRLRARALRVHLSRESDEGRS
;
A
#
# COMPACT_ATOMS: atom_id res chain seq x y z
N MET A 1 -7.62 -48.39 33.40
CA MET A 1 -6.99 -47.25 32.71
C MET A 1 -6.90 -46.11 33.71
N ASN A 2 -5.69 -45.69 34.09
CA ASN A 2 -5.55 -44.51 34.96
C ASN A 2 -5.96 -43.25 34.18
N PRO A 3 -6.71 -42.32 34.82
CA PRO A 3 -7.01 -41.04 34.21
C PRO A 3 -5.71 -40.29 33.88
N PRO A 4 -5.65 -39.55 32.75
CA PRO A 4 -4.48 -38.74 32.40
C PRO A 4 -4.17 -37.74 33.52
N SER A 5 -2.89 -37.53 33.80
CA SER A 5 -2.40 -36.56 34.80
C SER A 5 -2.85 -35.13 34.44
N ARG A 6 -2.94 -34.24 35.43
CA ARG A 6 -3.41 -32.86 35.24
C ARG A 6 -2.62 -32.11 34.15
N ASP A 7 -1.29 -32.23 34.14
CA ASP A 7 -0.43 -31.66 33.08
C ASP A 7 -0.75 -32.21 31.69
N SER A 8 -1.00 -33.52 31.56
CA SER A 8 -1.34 -34.12 30.25
C SER A 8 -2.74 -33.73 29.74
N ARG A 9 -3.67 -33.42 30.64
CA ARG A 9 -5.00 -32.90 30.28
C ARG A 9 -4.91 -31.45 29.83
N ASP A 10 -4.17 -30.62 30.57
CA ASP A 10 -3.97 -29.20 30.25
C ASP A 10 -3.24 -29.02 28.91
N GLU A 11 -2.27 -29.88 28.59
CA GLU A 11 -1.60 -29.88 27.28
C GLU A 11 -2.52 -30.27 26.12
N HIS A 12 -3.39 -31.29 26.32
CA HIS A 12 -4.33 -31.74 25.31
C HIS A 12 -5.43 -30.71 25.04
N GLU A 13 -5.98 -30.12 26.10
CA GLU A 13 -6.98 -29.05 26.03
C GLU A 13 -6.42 -27.78 25.37
N SER A 14 -5.15 -27.46 25.65
CA SER A 14 -4.42 -26.38 24.98
C SER A 14 -4.27 -26.63 23.47
N ALA A 15 -3.93 -27.86 23.07
CA ALA A 15 -3.78 -28.21 21.65
C ALA A 15 -5.13 -28.17 20.88
N ALA A 16 -6.21 -28.66 21.49
CA ALA A 16 -7.54 -28.59 20.89
C ALA A 16 -8.02 -27.12 20.75
N SER A 17 -7.81 -26.30 21.77
CA SER A 17 -8.18 -24.89 21.77
C SER A 17 -7.40 -24.08 20.72
N LEU A 18 -6.10 -24.34 20.56
CA LEU A 18 -5.28 -23.74 19.50
C LEU A 18 -5.77 -24.14 18.11
N THR A 19 -6.16 -25.39 17.92
CA THR A 19 -6.70 -25.89 16.64
C THR A 19 -8.02 -25.22 16.31
N SER A 20 -8.91 -25.07 17.29
CA SER A 20 -10.17 -24.32 17.14
C SER A 20 -9.93 -22.85 16.78
N LEU A 21 -8.98 -22.19 17.44
CA LEU A 21 -8.61 -20.81 17.13
C LEU A 21 -8.03 -20.66 15.71
N ALA A 22 -7.19 -21.59 15.28
CA ALA A 22 -6.66 -21.62 13.91
C ALA A 22 -7.78 -21.81 12.87
N ALA A 23 -8.71 -22.72 13.13
CA ALA A 23 -9.90 -22.89 12.28
C ALA A 23 -10.74 -21.61 12.24
N ARG A 24 -10.91 -20.93 13.38
CA ARG A 24 -11.61 -19.65 13.45
C ARG A 24 -10.93 -18.56 12.61
N LEU A 25 -9.61 -18.42 12.70
CA LEU A 25 -8.84 -17.48 11.85
C LEU A 25 -9.03 -17.78 10.35
N HIS A 26 -9.09 -19.07 9.98
CA HIS A 26 -9.34 -19.47 8.60
C HIS A 26 -10.77 -19.20 8.13
N HIS A 27 -11.78 -19.48 8.97
CA HIS A 27 -13.19 -19.40 8.58
C HIS A 27 -13.82 -18.02 8.81
N GLU A 28 -13.59 -17.38 9.96
CA GLU A 28 -14.18 -16.09 10.33
C GLU A 28 -13.33 -14.90 9.86
N SER A 29 -12.00 -15.02 9.87
CA SER A 29 -11.09 -13.97 9.37
C SER A 29 -10.62 -14.23 7.94
N ALA A 30 -11.09 -15.33 7.33
CA ALA A 30 -10.81 -15.72 5.96
C ALA A 30 -9.32 -15.88 5.61
N LEU A 31 -8.44 -16.02 6.62
CA LEU A 31 -7.00 -16.03 6.41
C LEU A 31 -6.57 -17.27 5.63
N ALA A 32 -5.73 -17.07 4.62
CA ALA A 32 -5.09 -18.17 3.91
C ALA A 32 -4.20 -18.98 4.87
N SER A 33 -4.04 -20.28 4.61
CA SER A 33 -3.30 -21.18 5.50
C SER A 33 -1.81 -20.82 5.59
N ASP A 34 -1.26 -20.14 4.59
CA ASP A 34 0.10 -19.62 4.54
C ASP A 34 0.25 -18.23 5.18
N ALA A 35 -0.87 -17.53 5.48
CA ALA A 35 -0.85 -16.24 6.17
C ALA A 35 -0.45 -16.36 7.65
N PHE A 36 -0.52 -17.57 8.24
CA PHE A 36 -0.11 -17.81 9.63
C PHE A 36 0.46 -19.21 9.84
N SER A 37 1.21 -19.41 10.93
CA SER A 37 1.72 -20.72 11.34
C SER A 37 1.25 -21.09 12.74
N MET A 38 0.97 -22.38 12.96
CA MET A 38 0.59 -22.90 14.28
C MET A 38 1.64 -22.62 15.35
N GLN A 39 2.93 -22.65 14.98
CA GLN A 39 4.02 -22.32 15.89
C GLN A 39 3.94 -20.85 16.35
N ARG A 40 3.71 -19.92 15.42
CA ARG A 40 3.60 -18.50 15.73
C ARG A 40 2.33 -18.19 16.53
N LEU A 41 1.21 -18.83 16.19
CA LEU A 41 -0.04 -18.76 16.95
C LEU A 41 0.17 -19.20 18.40
N ARG A 42 0.81 -20.36 18.61
CA ARG A 42 1.13 -20.87 19.95
C ARG A 42 2.03 -19.93 20.74
N ALA A 43 3.07 -19.38 20.11
CA ALA A 43 3.99 -18.45 20.75
C ALA A 43 3.30 -17.15 21.20
N MET A 44 2.45 -16.59 20.34
CA MET A 44 1.68 -15.39 20.67
C MET A 44 0.66 -15.65 21.77
N VAL A 45 -0.10 -16.74 21.71
CA VAL A 45 -1.05 -17.12 22.77
C VAL A 45 -0.34 -17.23 24.12
N ARG A 46 0.83 -17.92 24.16
CA ARG A 46 1.64 -18.02 25.38
C ARG A 46 2.11 -16.65 25.90
N THR A 47 2.53 -15.78 25.00
CA THR A 47 2.96 -14.41 25.35
C THR A 47 1.80 -13.64 25.99
N ARG A 48 0.63 -13.68 25.36
CA ARG A 48 -0.57 -12.99 25.87
C ARG A 48 -1.07 -13.54 27.20
N MET A 49 -1.06 -14.86 27.39
CA MET A 49 -1.37 -15.49 28.68
C MET A 49 -0.42 -15.01 29.78
N SER A 50 0.88 -14.91 29.47
CA SER A 50 1.90 -14.41 30.40
C SER A 50 1.69 -12.92 30.73
N GLU A 51 1.42 -12.08 29.74
CA GLU A 51 1.17 -10.64 29.92
C GLU A 51 -0.08 -10.36 30.76
N LEU A 52 -1.11 -11.20 30.61
CA LEU A 52 -2.37 -11.08 31.33
C LEU A 52 -2.36 -11.83 32.68
N ALA A 53 -1.33 -12.64 32.95
CA ALA A 53 -1.24 -13.53 34.10
C ALA A 53 -2.49 -14.43 34.28
N ILE A 54 -2.95 -15.06 33.19
CA ILE A 54 -4.12 -15.97 33.19
C ILE A 54 -3.81 -17.33 32.58
N ASP A 55 -4.60 -18.34 32.97
CA ASP A 55 -4.47 -19.71 32.46
C ASP A 55 -5.04 -19.90 31.04
N THR A 56 -4.80 -21.10 30.49
CA THR A 56 -5.20 -21.47 29.12
C THR A 56 -6.71 -21.35 28.93
N ALA A 57 -7.49 -21.93 29.83
CA ALA A 57 -8.95 -21.99 29.72
C ALA A 57 -9.56 -20.58 29.73
N THR A 58 -9.10 -19.73 30.67
CA THR A 58 -9.52 -18.33 30.82
C THR A 58 -9.14 -17.53 29.58
N TYR A 59 -7.93 -17.70 29.05
CA TYR A 59 -7.51 -17.00 27.84
C TYR A 59 -8.36 -17.36 26.62
N PHE A 60 -8.61 -18.65 26.37
CA PHE A 60 -9.45 -19.05 25.23
C PHE A 60 -10.92 -18.65 25.40
N ALA A 61 -11.45 -18.58 26.62
CA ALA A 61 -12.75 -17.96 26.89
C ALA A 61 -12.74 -16.47 26.50
N LYS A 62 -11.72 -15.74 26.94
CA LYS A 62 -11.52 -14.32 26.59
C LYS A 62 -11.49 -14.10 25.07
N VAL A 63 -10.77 -14.94 24.33
CA VAL A 63 -10.69 -14.84 22.85
C VAL A 63 -12.04 -15.11 22.17
N ARG A 64 -12.88 -15.98 22.74
CA ARG A 64 -14.23 -16.23 22.21
C ARG A 64 -15.19 -15.08 22.49
N GLU A 65 -15.12 -14.52 23.70
CA GLU A 65 -16.12 -13.57 24.21
C GLU A 65 -15.77 -12.10 23.95
N ILE A 66 -14.47 -11.76 23.84
CA ILE A 66 -14.00 -10.39 23.71
C ILE A 66 -13.47 -10.16 22.27
N PRO A 67 -14.22 -9.46 21.41
CA PRO A 67 -13.84 -9.19 20.03
C PRO A 67 -12.47 -8.52 19.89
N GLU A 68 -12.11 -7.63 20.82
CA GLU A 68 -10.83 -6.91 20.80
C GLU A 68 -9.63 -7.84 21.02
N GLU A 69 -9.79 -8.90 21.81
CA GLU A 69 -8.70 -9.87 22.02
C GLU A 69 -8.54 -10.77 20.78
N TYR A 70 -9.65 -11.14 20.14
CA TYR A 70 -9.59 -11.84 18.85
C TYR A 70 -8.97 -10.98 17.76
N ALA A 71 -9.35 -9.71 17.66
CA ALA A 71 -8.78 -8.75 16.72
C ALA A 71 -7.27 -8.56 16.92
N ARG A 72 -6.80 -8.58 18.17
CA ARG A 72 -5.37 -8.52 18.50
C ARG A 72 -4.60 -9.73 17.98
N ILE A 73 -5.18 -10.92 18.10
CA ILE A 73 -4.60 -12.16 17.58
C ILE A 73 -4.51 -12.10 16.05
N GLU A 74 -5.57 -11.66 15.39
CA GLU A 74 -5.61 -11.49 13.94
C GLU A 74 -4.54 -10.51 13.45
N ALA A 75 -4.44 -9.33 14.08
CA ALA A 75 -3.48 -8.29 13.72
C ALA A 75 -2.00 -8.72 13.83
N ALA A 76 -1.70 -9.82 14.53
CA ALA A 76 -0.36 -10.38 14.51
C ALA A 76 -0.01 -11.05 13.17
N PHE A 77 -1.00 -11.56 12.44
CA PHE A 77 -0.81 -12.22 11.14
C PHE A 77 -1.13 -11.30 9.96
N THR A 78 -2.01 -10.32 10.19
CA THR A 78 -2.35 -9.26 9.24
C THR A 78 -1.90 -7.91 9.79
N PRO A 79 -0.57 -7.68 9.90
CA PRO A 79 -0.07 -6.46 10.49
C PRO A 79 -0.62 -5.24 9.74
N PRO A 80 -1.19 -4.25 10.44
CA PRO A 80 -1.80 -3.06 9.82
C PRO A 80 -0.71 -2.09 9.35
N GLU A 81 0.13 -2.54 8.42
CA GLU A 81 1.25 -1.75 7.91
C GLU A 81 0.74 -0.73 6.88
N THR A 82 0.67 0.53 7.30
CA THR A 82 0.23 1.65 6.45
C THR A 82 1.13 2.87 6.64
N TRP A 83 1.19 3.73 5.63
CA TRP A 83 1.92 4.99 5.66
C TRP A 83 1.22 6.04 4.80
N LEU A 84 1.43 7.31 5.11
CA LEU A 84 0.83 8.43 4.38
C LEU A 84 1.22 8.36 2.91
N PHE A 85 0.22 8.51 2.05
CA PHE A 85 0.38 8.50 0.59
C PHE A 85 1.05 7.23 0.03
N ARG A 86 0.78 6.06 0.62
CA ARG A 86 1.18 4.76 0.05
C ARG A 86 0.66 4.60 -1.39
N TYR A 87 1.57 4.60 -2.35
CA TYR A 87 1.30 4.77 -3.80
C TYR A 87 0.71 6.16 -4.10
N PRO A 88 1.55 7.22 -4.16
CA PRO A 88 1.10 8.61 -4.33
C PRO A 88 0.20 8.82 -5.56
N GLU A 89 0.40 8.04 -6.61
CA GLU A 89 -0.37 8.08 -7.86
C GLU A 89 -1.85 7.73 -7.64
N SER A 90 -2.18 6.82 -6.70
CA SER A 90 -3.57 6.58 -6.27
C SER A 90 -4.22 7.86 -5.74
N PHE A 91 -3.47 8.65 -4.98
CA PHE A 91 -3.99 9.87 -4.34
C PHE A 91 -4.06 11.05 -5.32
N GLU A 92 -3.15 11.12 -6.30
CA GLU A 92 -3.28 12.04 -7.44
C GLU A 92 -4.54 11.75 -8.26
N PHE A 93 -4.82 10.47 -8.51
CA PHE A 93 -6.07 10.05 -9.15
C PHE A 93 -7.30 10.49 -8.34
N VAL A 94 -7.30 10.27 -7.02
CA VAL A 94 -8.38 10.72 -6.12
C VAL A 94 -8.56 12.24 -6.16
N ARG A 95 -7.46 13.00 -6.21
CA ARG A 95 -7.49 14.46 -6.29
C ARG A 95 -8.14 14.93 -7.60
N ALA A 96 -7.81 14.30 -8.72
CA ALA A 96 -8.46 14.57 -10.01
C ALA A 96 -9.93 14.14 -10.01
N PHE A 97 -10.25 13.00 -9.39
CA PHE A 97 -11.63 12.54 -9.20
C PHE A 97 -12.47 13.55 -8.42
N ALA A 98 -11.95 14.06 -7.30
CA ALA A 98 -12.63 15.07 -6.50
C ALA A 98 -12.81 16.40 -7.25
N ARG A 99 -11.84 16.79 -8.10
CA ARG A 99 -11.97 17.97 -8.96
C ARG A 99 -13.10 17.82 -9.96
N ALA A 100 -13.24 16.65 -10.57
CA ALA A 100 -14.29 16.38 -11.56
C ALA A 100 -15.70 16.36 -10.94
N HIS A 101 -15.80 16.07 -9.64
CA HIS A 101 -17.04 16.03 -8.85
C HIS A 101 -17.11 17.17 -7.81
N ALA A 102 -16.50 18.32 -8.13
CA ALA A 102 -16.32 19.41 -7.15
C ALA A 102 -17.62 20.02 -6.61
N SER A 103 -18.74 19.86 -7.31
CA SER A 103 -20.08 20.32 -6.87
C SER A 103 -20.85 19.29 -6.06
N GLU A 104 -20.37 18.06 -5.97
CA GLU A 104 -21.08 16.94 -5.35
C GLU A 104 -20.58 16.68 -3.93
N GLN A 105 -21.41 16.02 -3.11
CA GLN A 105 -20.98 15.48 -1.83
C GLN A 105 -20.43 14.08 -2.04
N LEU A 106 -19.16 13.86 -1.70
CA LEU A 106 -18.51 12.57 -1.90
C LEU A 106 -18.62 11.67 -0.68
N GLN A 107 -19.08 10.44 -0.89
CA GLN A 107 -19.10 9.37 0.10
C GLN A 107 -17.94 8.41 -0.17
N VAL A 108 -17.07 8.23 0.82
CA VAL A 108 -15.90 7.36 0.71
C VAL A 108 -15.96 6.28 1.78
N LEU A 109 -15.67 5.04 1.41
CA LEU A 109 -15.54 3.92 2.35
C LEU A 109 -14.12 3.36 2.29
N VAL A 110 -13.48 3.21 3.45
CA VAL A 110 -12.15 2.60 3.59
C VAL A 110 -12.28 1.34 4.44
N LEU A 111 -12.05 0.17 3.83
CA LEU A 111 -12.18 -1.14 4.46
C LEU A 111 -10.81 -1.67 4.87
N GLY A 112 -10.62 -1.92 6.18
CA GLY A 112 -9.35 -2.41 6.73
C GLY A 112 -8.25 -1.36 6.62
N CYS A 113 -8.53 -0.14 7.11
CA CYS A 113 -7.68 1.03 6.90
C CYS A 113 -6.29 0.94 7.57
N GLY A 114 -6.08 0.01 8.52
CA GLY A 114 -4.80 -0.13 9.21
C GLY A 114 -4.43 1.06 10.08
N GLY A 115 -5.39 1.95 10.37
CA GLY A 115 -5.20 3.17 11.16
C GLY A 115 -5.47 4.44 10.35
N TRP A 116 -4.80 5.53 10.73
CA TRP A 116 -5.16 6.87 10.26
C TRP A 116 -4.54 7.29 8.92
N CYS A 117 -3.48 6.64 8.46
CA CYS A 117 -2.72 7.13 7.29
C CYS A 117 -3.58 7.21 6.02
N GLU A 118 -4.29 6.13 5.67
CA GLU A 118 -5.09 6.09 4.44
C GLU A 118 -6.32 7.02 4.47
N PRO A 119 -7.14 7.04 5.54
CA PRO A 119 -8.27 7.98 5.65
C PRO A 119 -7.85 9.44 5.52
N TYR A 120 -6.75 9.85 6.16
CA TYR A 120 -6.30 11.25 6.10
C TYR A 120 -5.60 11.59 4.78
N ALA A 121 -4.89 10.66 4.15
CA ALA A 121 -4.37 10.87 2.80
C ALA A 121 -5.51 11.05 1.78
N LEU A 122 -6.60 10.29 1.90
CA LEU A 122 -7.82 10.48 1.10
C LEU A 122 -8.48 11.83 1.40
N ALA A 123 -8.64 12.20 2.68
CA ALA A 123 -9.21 13.48 3.08
C ALA A 123 -8.45 14.65 2.45
N ALA A 124 -7.11 14.66 2.57
CA ALA A 124 -6.26 15.69 1.98
C ALA A 124 -6.39 15.72 0.44
N SER A 125 -6.42 14.56 -0.22
CA SER A 125 -6.54 14.46 -1.68
C SER A 125 -7.86 15.05 -2.18
N ILE A 126 -8.96 14.68 -1.53
CA ILE A 126 -10.31 15.14 -1.88
C ILE A 126 -10.43 16.63 -1.59
N PHE A 127 -10.04 17.06 -0.39
CA PHE A 127 -10.12 18.45 0.04
C PHE A 127 -9.31 19.37 -0.90
N HIS A 128 -8.08 18.97 -1.25
CA HIS A 128 -7.24 19.73 -2.16
C HIS A 128 -7.79 19.77 -3.60
N GLY A 129 -8.35 18.65 -4.09
CA GLY A 129 -8.85 18.51 -5.46
C GLY A 129 -10.06 19.39 -5.76
N ARG A 130 -10.87 19.72 -4.74
CA ARG A 130 -12.04 20.59 -4.88
C ARG A 130 -11.64 22.05 -5.17
N SER A 131 -12.46 22.74 -5.95
CA SER A 131 -12.26 24.16 -6.27
C SER A 131 -12.32 25.00 -4.99
N GLU A 132 -11.62 26.13 -4.97
CA GLU A 132 -11.53 27.00 -3.80
C GLU A 132 -12.90 27.51 -3.32
N SER A 133 -13.84 27.74 -4.25
CA SER A 133 -15.24 28.08 -3.96
C SER A 133 -16.08 26.93 -3.39
N SER A 134 -15.62 25.69 -3.55
CA SER A 134 -16.31 24.45 -3.14
C SER A 134 -15.52 23.64 -2.11
N ARG A 135 -14.42 24.20 -1.59
CA ARG A 135 -13.63 23.70 -0.43
C ARG A 135 -14.41 23.94 0.86
N SER A 136 -15.55 23.28 0.98
CA SER A 136 -16.24 23.11 2.25
C SER A 136 -16.03 21.67 2.73
N VAL A 137 -15.75 21.52 4.03
CA VAL A 137 -15.67 20.20 4.67
C VAL A 137 -17.00 19.44 4.55
N ALA A 138 -18.12 20.15 4.41
CA ALA A 138 -19.44 19.56 4.17
C ALA A 138 -19.57 18.87 2.79
N GLY A 139 -18.53 18.87 1.96
CA GLY A 139 -18.50 18.25 0.64
C GLY A 139 -18.03 16.80 0.60
N CYS A 140 -17.62 16.19 1.72
CA CYS A 140 -17.18 14.80 1.75
C CYS A 140 -17.33 14.14 3.13
N VAL A 141 -17.68 12.86 3.16
CA VAL A 141 -17.64 12.01 4.36
C VAL A 141 -16.83 10.75 4.03
N ILE A 142 -15.82 10.47 4.86
CA ILE A 142 -14.95 9.29 4.77
C ILE A 142 -15.27 8.37 5.94
N HIS A 143 -15.89 7.23 5.64
CA HIS A 143 -16.11 6.15 6.59
C HIS A 143 -14.91 5.21 6.56
N ALA A 144 -14.17 5.11 7.65
CA ALA A 144 -13.02 4.22 7.78
C ALA A 144 -13.32 3.11 8.78
N SER A 145 -13.14 1.85 8.40
CA SER A 145 -13.29 0.73 9.32
C SER A 145 -12.03 -0.11 9.44
N ASP A 146 -11.84 -0.64 10.64
CA ASP A 146 -10.89 -1.71 10.92
C ASP A 146 -11.42 -2.55 12.08
N ARG A 147 -11.11 -3.85 12.08
CA ARG A 147 -11.48 -4.75 13.18
C ARG A 147 -10.64 -4.46 14.43
N ASN A 148 -9.39 -4.01 14.25
CA ASN A 148 -8.49 -3.73 15.34
C ASN A 148 -8.74 -2.33 15.93
N GLY A 149 -9.67 -2.24 16.88
CA GLY A 149 -10.02 -0.97 17.54
C GLY A 149 -8.86 -0.29 18.27
N ALA A 150 -7.75 -1.00 18.54
CA ALA A 150 -6.56 -0.38 19.10
C ALA A 150 -5.95 0.70 18.19
N LEU A 151 -6.21 0.64 16.87
CA LEU A 151 -5.74 1.60 15.87
C LEU A 151 -6.38 2.97 15.97
N PHE A 152 -7.54 3.08 16.64
CA PHE A 152 -8.31 4.32 16.73
C PHE A 152 -8.31 4.92 18.15
N ARG A 153 -7.53 4.36 19.08
CA ARG A 153 -7.48 4.84 20.47
C ARG A 153 -6.83 6.21 20.60
N ASP A 154 -5.75 6.41 19.86
CA ASP A 154 -4.99 7.65 19.89
C ASP A 154 -5.43 8.58 18.77
N ALA A 155 -5.32 9.89 19.02
CA ALA A 155 -5.54 10.91 18.01
C ALA A 155 -4.58 10.70 16.82
N PRO A 156 -5.00 11.06 15.59
CA PRO A 156 -4.19 10.84 14.40
C PRO A 156 -2.89 11.64 14.48
N THR A 157 -1.78 10.92 14.65
CA THR A 157 -0.42 11.44 14.67
C THR A 157 0.46 10.54 13.81
N PHE A 158 1.34 11.15 13.02
CA PHE A 158 2.13 10.46 12.01
C PHE A 158 3.61 10.73 12.22
N SER A 159 4.40 9.68 12.43
CA SER A 159 5.84 9.76 12.58
C SER A 159 6.49 8.43 12.24
N GLY A 160 7.82 8.43 12.12
CA GLY A 160 8.60 7.23 11.79
C GLY A 160 8.04 6.50 10.57
N MET A 161 7.59 5.25 10.77
CA MET A 161 7.10 4.38 9.69
C MET A 161 5.80 4.85 9.03
N HIS A 162 5.07 5.80 9.62
CA HIS A 162 3.92 6.45 8.98
C HIS A 162 4.33 7.43 7.87
N VAL A 163 5.59 7.89 7.86
CA VAL A 163 6.13 8.84 6.87
C VAL A 163 7.43 8.26 6.30
N ARG A 164 7.31 7.43 5.25
CA ARG A 164 8.46 6.71 4.65
C ARG A 164 9.13 7.45 3.50
N ALA A 165 8.40 8.38 2.89
CA ALA A 165 8.84 9.19 1.78
C ALA A 165 8.35 10.62 2.01
N GLU A 166 8.90 11.56 1.26
CA GLU A 166 8.39 12.92 1.27
C GLU A 166 6.90 12.95 0.87
N LEU A 167 6.11 13.72 1.61
CA LEU A 167 4.72 13.95 1.25
C LEU A 167 4.64 14.72 -0.08
N PRO A 168 3.62 14.46 -0.92
CA PRO A 168 3.36 15.27 -2.10
C PRO A 168 3.32 16.76 -1.75
N LEU A 169 3.92 17.61 -2.59
CA LEU A 169 4.09 19.04 -2.28
C LEU A 169 2.77 19.73 -1.93
N TRP A 170 1.68 19.38 -2.63
CA TRP A 170 0.35 19.92 -2.38
C TRP A 170 -0.26 19.47 -1.06
N ALA A 171 0.21 18.34 -0.51
CA ALA A 171 -0.29 17.73 0.71
C ALA A 171 0.39 18.29 1.96
N ARG A 172 1.64 18.73 1.87
CA ARG A 172 2.46 19.20 3.01
C ARG A 172 1.74 20.19 3.93
N ARG A 173 0.93 21.10 3.35
CA ARG A 173 0.19 22.10 4.11
C ARG A 173 -0.90 21.54 5.04
N TYR A 174 -1.40 20.34 4.78
CA TYR A 174 -2.43 19.69 5.60
C TYR A 174 -1.85 18.77 6.67
N PHE A 175 -0.52 18.69 6.72
CA PHE A 175 0.25 17.78 7.54
C PHE A 175 1.41 18.53 8.20
N PRO A 176 1.15 19.62 8.95
CA PRO A 176 2.20 20.37 9.63
C PRO A 176 2.96 19.47 10.61
N VAL A 177 4.26 19.73 10.74
CA VAL A 177 5.12 19.06 11.73
C VAL A 177 5.06 19.86 13.03
N ILE A 178 4.57 19.23 14.09
CA ILE A 178 4.45 19.76 15.44
C ILE A 178 5.14 18.75 16.38
N ASP A 179 6.13 19.21 17.15
CA ASP A 179 6.89 18.37 18.09
C ASP A 179 7.41 17.06 17.48
N ALA A 180 8.04 17.17 16.30
CA ALA A 180 8.58 16.07 15.50
C ALA A 180 7.54 15.05 14.98
N ASN A 181 6.24 15.29 15.16
CA ASN A 181 5.15 14.50 14.60
C ASN A 181 4.41 15.29 13.53
N CYS A 182 4.02 14.62 12.47
CA CYS A 182 3.08 15.14 11.48
C CYS A 182 1.66 14.96 12.01
N GLN A 183 0.84 16.01 11.98
CA GLN A 183 -0.55 15.97 12.41
C GLN A 183 -1.46 16.47 11.28
N PRO A 184 -2.65 15.89 11.08
CA PRO A 184 -3.58 16.40 10.10
C PRO A 184 -4.19 17.73 10.55
N ASP A 185 -4.41 18.65 9.62
CA ASP A 185 -5.13 19.89 9.86
C ASP A 185 -6.60 19.63 10.26
N ASP A 186 -7.17 20.51 11.10
CA ASP A 186 -8.57 20.41 11.61
C ASP A 186 -9.61 20.28 10.50
N SER A 187 -9.35 20.86 9.32
CA SER A 187 -10.23 20.73 8.15
C SER A 187 -10.38 19.29 7.67
N LEU A 188 -9.38 18.43 7.88
CA LEU A 188 -9.44 17.02 7.50
C LEU A 188 -10.18 16.17 8.53
N HIS A 189 -10.04 16.49 9.82
CA HIS A 189 -10.65 15.74 10.92
C HIS A 189 -12.17 15.63 10.76
N SER A 190 -12.81 16.73 10.37
CA SER A 190 -14.26 16.78 10.22
C SER A 190 -14.79 15.97 9.03
N MET A 191 -13.93 15.49 8.12
CA MET A 191 -14.29 14.58 7.02
C MET A 191 -14.27 13.10 7.43
N VAL A 192 -13.49 12.71 8.44
CA VAL A 192 -13.21 11.30 8.74
C VAL A 192 -14.11 10.78 9.87
N ARG A 193 -14.71 9.61 9.67
CA ARG A 193 -15.53 8.87 10.65
C ARG A 193 -15.00 7.44 10.76
N ALA A 194 -14.31 7.14 11.86
CA ALA A 194 -13.78 5.80 12.11
C ALA A 194 -14.79 4.92 12.85
N GLN A 195 -14.78 3.63 12.55
CA GLN A 195 -15.57 2.62 13.25
C GLN A 195 -14.74 1.35 13.48
N THR A 196 -14.85 0.77 14.68
CA THR A 196 -14.26 -0.55 14.96
C THR A 196 -15.26 -1.60 14.50
N CYS A 197 -15.04 -2.14 13.31
CA CYS A 197 -15.94 -3.10 12.69
C CYS A 197 -15.15 -3.91 11.65
N ASP A 198 -15.44 -5.21 11.56
CA ASP A 198 -14.79 -6.03 10.56
C ASP A 198 -15.28 -5.74 9.14
N LEU A 199 -14.48 -6.15 8.16
CA LEU A 199 -14.72 -5.90 6.74
C LEU A 199 -16.05 -6.47 6.26
N ALA A 200 -16.43 -7.68 6.67
CA ALA A 200 -17.68 -8.31 6.23
C ALA A 200 -18.89 -7.61 6.85
N SER A 201 -18.86 -7.39 8.17
CA SER A 201 -19.93 -6.67 8.88
C SER A 201 -20.10 -5.23 8.38
N THR A 202 -19.00 -4.51 8.14
CA THR A 202 -19.05 -3.16 7.56
C THR A 202 -19.78 -3.15 6.23
N MET A 203 -19.45 -4.09 5.33
CA MET A 203 -20.11 -4.18 4.02
C MET A 203 -21.59 -4.58 4.14
N ILE A 204 -21.93 -5.49 5.07
CA ILE A 204 -23.33 -5.87 5.34
C ILE A 204 -24.14 -4.67 5.83
N GLN A 205 -23.60 -3.91 6.79
CA GLN A 205 -24.24 -2.71 7.35
C GLN A 205 -24.46 -1.65 6.26
N ALA A 206 -23.43 -1.36 5.46
CA ALA A 206 -23.53 -0.42 4.34
C ALA A 206 -24.60 -0.83 3.32
N ARG A 207 -24.72 -2.13 3.02
CA ARG A 207 -25.76 -2.66 2.13
C ARG A 207 -27.16 -2.56 2.74
N ALA A 208 -27.30 -2.87 4.02
CA ALA A 208 -28.56 -2.76 4.75
C ALA A 208 -29.06 -1.31 4.81
N ALA A 209 -28.15 -0.35 4.94
CA ALA A 209 -28.44 1.08 4.87
C ALA A 209 -28.66 1.61 3.44
N ALA A 210 -28.58 0.74 2.41
CA ALA A 210 -28.63 1.10 1.00
C ALA A 210 -27.62 2.19 0.58
N THR A 211 -26.53 2.36 1.35
CA THR A 211 -25.51 3.37 1.07
C THR A 211 -24.73 3.00 -0.19
N ARG A 212 -24.31 4.01 -0.93
CA ARG A 212 -23.37 3.90 -2.06
C ARG A 212 -22.24 4.90 -1.85
N TYR A 213 -21.06 4.54 -2.33
CA TYR A 213 -19.84 5.31 -2.15
C TYR A 213 -19.23 5.62 -3.51
N ASP A 214 -18.82 6.85 -3.71
CA ASP A 214 -18.11 7.29 -4.92
C ASP A 214 -16.71 6.67 -4.98
N ILE A 215 -16.11 6.42 -3.81
CA ILE A 215 -14.82 5.74 -3.67
C ILE A 215 -14.93 4.66 -2.59
N VAL A 216 -14.65 3.42 -2.96
CA VAL A 216 -14.43 2.33 -2.00
C VAL A 216 -12.95 1.95 -2.03
N CYS A 217 -12.29 1.88 -0.88
CA CYS A 217 -10.91 1.44 -0.74
C CYS A 217 -10.89 0.08 -0.05
N LEU A 218 -10.23 -0.90 -0.68
CA LEU A 218 -9.89 -2.19 -0.09
C LEU A 218 -8.43 -2.49 -0.48
N ARG A 219 -7.50 -1.79 0.17
CA ARG A 219 -6.08 -1.74 -0.22
C ARG A 219 -5.21 -2.51 0.75
N ASN A 220 -4.44 -3.46 0.24
CA ASN A 220 -3.46 -4.26 0.99
C ASN A 220 -4.05 -5.10 2.13
N VAL A 221 -5.31 -5.50 2.02
CA VAL A 221 -6.03 -6.32 3.02
C VAL A 221 -6.32 -7.71 2.46
N ALA A 222 -6.81 -7.78 1.23
CA ALA A 222 -7.28 -9.03 0.64
C ALA A 222 -6.13 -9.96 0.22
N ILE A 223 -4.89 -9.48 0.29
CA ILE A 223 -3.65 -10.28 0.17
C ILE A 223 -3.51 -11.37 1.23
N TYR A 224 -4.17 -11.23 2.38
CA TYR A 224 -4.12 -12.22 3.47
C TYR A 224 -5.23 -13.27 3.38
N PHE A 225 -6.20 -13.08 2.48
CA PHE A 225 -7.37 -13.93 2.39
C PHE A 225 -7.13 -15.15 1.50
N THR A 226 -7.89 -16.21 1.76
CA THR A 226 -8.06 -17.29 0.77
C THR A 226 -8.55 -16.73 -0.56
N ALA A 227 -8.24 -17.39 -1.68
CA ALA A 227 -8.66 -16.94 -3.00
C ALA A 227 -10.19 -16.73 -3.09
N GLN A 228 -10.96 -17.67 -2.55
CA GLN A 228 -12.43 -17.59 -2.53
C GLN A 228 -12.92 -16.36 -1.75
N ALA A 229 -12.37 -16.12 -0.56
CA ALA A 229 -12.78 -15.00 0.28
C ALA A 229 -12.32 -13.65 -0.28
N ARG A 230 -11.11 -13.58 -0.85
CA ARG A 230 -10.60 -12.42 -1.58
C ARG A 230 -11.55 -12.03 -2.72
N ASP A 231 -11.89 -12.99 -3.58
CA ASP A 231 -12.76 -12.72 -4.73
C ASP A 231 -14.18 -12.32 -4.28
N HIS A 232 -14.67 -12.91 -3.19
CA HIS A 232 -15.93 -12.53 -2.57
C HIS A 232 -15.90 -11.10 -1.99
N ALA A 233 -14.79 -10.73 -1.32
CA ALA A 233 -14.59 -9.39 -0.77
C ALA A 233 -14.59 -8.33 -1.87
N PHE A 234 -13.85 -8.55 -2.97
CA PHE A 234 -13.86 -7.62 -4.11
C PHE A 234 -15.26 -7.48 -4.73
N ARG A 235 -15.96 -8.59 -4.99
CA ARG A 235 -17.33 -8.55 -5.53
C ARG A 235 -18.31 -7.82 -4.61
N ASN A 236 -18.16 -7.93 -3.30
CA ASN A 236 -19.03 -7.22 -2.37
C ASN A 236 -18.66 -5.75 -2.24
N ALA A 237 -17.37 -5.40 -2.29
CA ALA A 237 -16.92 -4.01 -2.33
C ALA A 237 -17.47 -3.29 -3.57
N CYS A 238 -17.40 -3.91 -4.76
CA CYS A 238 -17.97 -3.34 -5.99
C CYS A 238 -19.48 -3.06 -5.90
N LYS A 239 -20.25 -3.86 -5.15
CA LYS A 239 -21.70 -3.62 -4.96
C LYS A 239 -22.02 -2.37 -4.15
N LEU A 240 -21.03 -1.84 -3.42
CA LEU A 240 -21.14 -0.62 -2.62
C LEU A 240 -20.73 0.63 -3.41
N VAL A 241 -20.04 0.46 -4.53
CA VAL A 241 -19.60 1.57 -5.37
C VAL A 241 -20.81 2.18 -6.09
N ALA A 242 -20.93 3.50 -6.05
CA ALA A 242 -21.95 4.26 -6.78
C ALA A 242 -21.71 4.17 -8.30
N PRO A 243 -22.75 4.38 -9.15
CA PRO A 243 -22.53 4.55 -10.59
C PRO A 243 -21.51 5.65 -10.86
N GLY A 244 -20.50 5.38 -11.70
CA GLY A 244 -19.38 6.30 -11.96
C GLY A 244 -18.32 6.37 -10.86
N GLY A 245 -18.52 5.67 -9.74
CA GLY A 245 -17.55 5.54 -8.67
C GLY A 245 -16.45 4.52 -8.98
N VAL A 246 -15.51 4.41 -8.04
CA VAL A 246 -14.28 3.62 -8.23
C VAL A 246 -13.98 2.72 -7.03
N LEU A 247 -13.36 1.57 -7.30
CA LEU A 247 -12.73 0.72 -6.29
C LEU A 247 -11.21 0.91 -6.32
N LEU A 248 -10.63 1.43 -5.24
CA LEU A 248 -9.18 1.47 -5.04
C LEU A 248 -8.71 0.19 -4.34
N VAL A 249 -7.70 -0.46 -4.90
CA VAL A 249 -7.07 -1.66 -4.32
C VAL A 249 -5.56 -1.49 -4.19
N GLY A 250 -4.88 -2.42 -3.52
CA GLY A 250 -3.42 -2.42 -3.41
C GLY A 250 -2.76 -2.87 -4.70
N HIS A 251 -1.50 -2.51 -4.91
CA HIS A 251 -0.79 -2.80 -6.16
C HIS A 251 -0.81 -4.28 -6.58
N SER A 252 -0.64 -5.21 -5.63
CA SER A 252 -0.67 -6.66 -5.89
C SER A 252 -2.08 -7.22 -6.11
N GLU A 253 -3.11 -6.45 -5.79
CA GLU A 253 -4.50 -6.90 -5.76
C GLU A 253 -5.24 -6.57 -7.07
N VAL A 254 -4.75 -5.60 -7.86
CA VAL A 254 -5.42 -5.09 -9.07
C VAL A 254 -5.83 -6.22 -10.02
N HIS A 255 -4.91 -7.13 -10.31
CA HIS A 255 -5.18 -8.24 -11.24
C HIS A 255 -6.27 -9.17 -10.69
N ALA A 256 -6.16 -9.58 -9.42
CA ALA A 256 -7.15 -10.44 -8.78
C ALA A 256 -8.52 -9.76 -8.65
N ALA A 257 -8.56 -8.46 -8.33
CA ALA A 257 -9.77 -7.68 -8.25
C ALA A 257 -10.45 -7.57 -9.61
N SER A 258 -9.69 -7.29 -10.68
CA SER A 258 -10.22 -7.21 -12.04
C SER A 258 -10.81 -8.54 -12.49
N LEU A 259 -10.08 -9.65 -12.29
CA LEU A 259 -10.59 -10.99 -12.62
C LEU A 259 -11.85 -11.37 -11.82
N ALA A 260 -11.88 -11.07 -10.52
CA ALA A 260 -12.99 -11.47 -9.65
C ALA A 260 -14.30 -10.73 -9.93
N THR A 261 -14.21 -9.53 -10.50
CA THR A 261 -15.33 -8.57 -10.62
C THR A 261 -15.67 -8.22 -12.06
N SER A 262 -14.78 -8.55 -13.02
CA SER A 262 -14.80 -8.08 -14.41
C SER A 262 -14.71 -6.57 -14.55
N TRP A 263 -14.32 -5.85 -13.48
CA TRP A 263 -14.08 -4.41 -13.54
C TRP A 263 -12.74 -4.11 -14.19
N ILE A 264 -12.68 -2.99 -14.88
CA ILE A 264 -11.54 -2.61 -15.72
C ILE A 264 -10.63 -1.68 -14.90
N PRO A 265 -9.33 -1.95 -14.81
CA PRO A 265 -8.38 -1.01 -14.22
C PRO A 265 -8.39 0.31 -14.99
N VAL A 266 -8.35 1.43 -14.26
CA VAL A 266 -8.22 2.75 -14.88
C VAL A 266 -6.88 2.86 -15.61
N ASP A 267 -6.88 3.52 -16.77
CA ASP A 267 -5.65 3.78 -17.55
C ASP A 267 -4.88 4.98 -16.96
N VAL A 268 -4.52 4.87 -15.69
CA VAL A 268 -3.66 5.80 -14.97
C VAL A 268 -2.61 4.96 -14.24
N PRO A 269 -1.35 4.98 -14.70
CA PRO A 269 -0.28 4.22 -14.07
C PRO A 269 -0.18 4.50 -12.56
N GLY A 270 -0.13 3.44 -11.76
CA GLY A 270 0.00 3.54 -10.30
C GLY A 270 -1.28 3.96 -9.55
N ALA A 271 -2.39 4.27 -10.24
CA ALA A 271 -3.63 4.64 -9.55
C ALA A 271 -4.25 3.48 -8.78
N PHE A 272 -4.11 2.26 -9.32
CA PHE A 272 -4.67 1.03 -8.73
C PHE A 272 -6.18 1.14 -8.44
N ALA A 273 -6.90 1.81 -9.34
CA ALA A 273 -8.35 1.94 -9.29
C ALA A 273 -9.02 1.06 -10.36
N LEU A 274 -10.21 0.55 -10.06
CA LEU A 274 -11.06 -0.21 -10.99
C LEU A 274 -12.45 0.40 -11.09
N MET A 275 -13.10 0.18 -12.23
CA MET A 275 -14.44 0.70 -12.52
C MET A 275 -15.31 -0.32 -13.27
N ALA A 276 -16.63 -0.17 -13.13
CA ALA A 276 -17.61 -1.06 -13.73
C ALA A 276 -17.63 -1.00 -15.27
N ASP A 277 -17.35 0.16 -15.84
CA ASP A 277 -17.26 0.35 -17.28
C ASP A 277 -15.94 1.03 -17.66
N ALA A 278 -15.58 0.92 -18.94
CA ALA A 278 -14.45 1.62 -19.53
C ALA A 278 -14.78 3.10 -19.82
N SER A 279 -15.93 3.61 -19.34
CA SER A 279 -16.19 5.04 -19.47
C SER A 279 -15.16 5.71 -18.57
N VAL A 280 -14.19 6.34 -19.22
CA VAL A 280 -13.13 7.08 -18.56
C VAL A 280 -13.85 8.04 -17.62
N PRO A 281 -13.71 7.92 -16.29
CA PRO A 281 -14.35 8.84 -15.38
C PRO A 281 -13.81 10.19 -15.79
N ARG A 282 -14.63 11.22 -15.72
CA ARG A 282 -14.20 12.60 -15.97
C ARG A 282 -12.88 12.90 -15.20
N ALA A 283 -12.67 12.22 -14.07
CA ALA A 283 -11.40 12.07 -13.35
C ALA A 283 -10.17 11.67 -14.20
N ALA A 284 -10.23 10.60 -15.00
CA ALA A 284 -9.12 10.11 -15.81
C ALA A 284 -8.88 10.95 -17.08
N GLN A 285 -9.91 11.61 -17.62
CA GLN A 285 -9.72 12.69 -18.61
C GLN A 285 -8.98 13.89 -18.01
N VAL A 286 -9.28 14.24 -16.75
CA VAL A 286 -8.56 15.30 -16.02
C VAL A 286 -7.15 14.86 -15.60
N VAL A 287 -6.92 13.61 -15.20
CA VAL A 287 -5.54 13.11 -14.95
C VAL A 287 -4.75 13.17 -16.24
N ALA A 288 -5.33 12.72 -17.37
CA ALA A 288 -4.71 12.92 -18.67
C ALA A 288 -4.48 14.40 -18.98
N GLU A 289 -5.39 15.35 -18.68
CA GLU A 289 -5.18 16.79 -18.91
C GLU A 289 -4.22 17.48 -17.91
N THR A 290 -4.07 16.94 -16.69
CA THR A 290 -3.16 17.49 -15.66
C THR A 290 -1.77 16.83 -15.71
N LEU A 291 -1.66 15.65 -16.33
CA LEU A 291 -0.41 14.92 -16.60
C LEU A 291 -0.02 14.92 -18.10
N THR A 292 -0.84 15.47 -19.01
CA THR A 292 -0.42 15.81 -20.39
C THR A 292 0.18 17.22 -20.43
N PRO A 293 1.13 17.45 -21.36
CA PRO A 293 2.26 18.29 -21.06
C PRO A 293 1.97 19.78 -21.34
N ARG A 294 1.19 20.44 -20.48
CA ARG A 294 1.19 21.92 -20.47
C ARG A 294 2.51 22.50 -19.96
N ALA A 295 3.30 21.69 -19.26
CA ALA A 295 4.72 21.94 -19.00
C ALA A 295 5.58 21.93 -20.28
N MET A 296 5.21 21.17 -21.33
CA MET A 296 6.02 21.04 -22.56
C MET A 296 5.82 22.18 -23.56
N ILE A 297 4.65 22.83 -23.59
CA ILE A 297 4.42 24.02 -24.45
C ILE A 297 5.02 25.28 -23.79
N ALA A 298 4.93 25.38 -22.47
CA ALA A 298 5.61 26.44 -21.70
C ALA A 298 7.14 26.25 -21.75
N ALA A 299 7.63 25.01 -21.61
CA ALA A 299 9.05 24.67 -21.80
C ALA A 299 9.52 24.95 -23.23
N LYS A 300 8.75 24.61 -24.27
CA LYS A 300 9.10 24.95 -25.67
C LYS A 300 9.15 26.45 -25.94
N HIS A 301 8.24 27.25 -25.37
CA HIS A 301 8.29 28.72 -25.51
C HIS A 301 9.44 29.34 -24.72
N LEU A 302 9.81 28.74 -23.58
CA LEU A 302 10.97 29.14 -22.80
C LEU A 302 12.27 28.73 -23.50
N GLU A 303 12.36 27.51 -24.04
CA GLU A 303 13.46 27.01 -24.89
C GLU A 303 13.68 27.90 -26.11
N LYS A 304 12.61 28.34 -26.78
CA LYS A 304 12.73 29.22 -27.97
C LYS A 304 13.21 30.63 -27.61
N LYS A 305 12.83 31.15 -26.43
CA LYS A 305 13.33 32.43 -25.89
C LYS A 305 14.77 32.32 -25.37
N VAL A 306 15.13 31.20 -24.74
CA VAL A 306 16.46 30.92 -24.20
C VAL A 306 17.46 30.62 -25.32
N SER A 307 17.04 29.91 -26.38
CA SER A 307 17.86 29.61 -27.56
C SER A 307 18.17 30.86 -28.39
N ALA A 308 17.31 31.89 -28.35
CA ALA A 308 17.56 33.16 -29.02
C ALA A 308 18.51 34.11 -28.24
N LEU A 309 18.86 33.77 -27.00
CA LEU A 309 19.67 34.61 -26.10
C LEU A 309 21.12 34.13 -25.93
N ILE A 310 21.55 33.10 -26.65
CA ILE A 310 22.92 32.57 -26.54
C ILE A 310 23.66 32.67 -27.88
N PRO A 311 24.45 33.73 -28.11
CA PRO A 311 25.69 33.62 -28.83
C PRO A 311 26.83 33.31 -27.85
N MET A 312 27.51 32.20 -28.16
CA MET A 312 28.90 31.85 -27.83
C MET A 312 29.32 31.58 -26.37
N ALA A 313 29.72 30.31 -26.23
CA ALA A 313 30.95 29.84 -25.59
C ALA A 313 30.99 29.70 -24.05
N SER A 314 30.76 28.45 -23.66
CA SER A 314 31.69 27.62 -22.87
C SER A 314 32.13 28.15 -21.51
N THR A 315 31.43 27.71 -20.46
CA THR A 315 31.96 26.88 -19.35
C THR A 315 30.78 26.59 -18.41
N VAL A 316 30.14 25.42 -18.55
CA VAL A 316 29.28 24.87 -17.49
C VAL A 316 30.02 23.67 -16.90
N PRO A 317 30.20 23.57 -15.57
CA PRO A 317 30.89 22.44 -14.98
C PRO A 317 30.15 21.15 -15.36
N ALA A 318 30.91 20.10 -15.70
CA ALA A 318 30.34 18.78 -15.93
C ALA A 318 29.47 18.39 -14.74
N LEU A 319 28.17 18.15 -14.97
CA LEU A 319 27.28 17.61 -13.94
C LEU A 319 27.89 16.32 -13.35
N ASP A 320 27.73 16.11 -12.06
CA ASP A 320 28.19 14.89 -11.40
C ASP A 320 27.46 13.65 -11.99
N ALA A 321 28.14 12.51 -12.07
CA ALA A 321 27.60 11.28 -12.66
C ALA A 321 26.35 10.78 -11.91
N LEU A 322 26.36 10.91 -10.59
CA LEU A 322 25.22 10.61 -9.74
C LEU A 322 24.00 11.51 -10.06
N ALA A 323 24.22 12.80 -10.29
CA ALA A 323 23.15 13.74 -10.66
C ALA A 323 22.52 13.38 -12.01
N ARG A 324 23.32 12.94 -12.99
CA ARG A 324 22.81 12.42 -14.26
C ARG A 324 21.99 11.14 -14.08
N ALA A 325 22.45 10.21 -13.24
CA ALA A 325 21.73 8.97 -13.00
C ALA A 325 20.39 9.20 -12.31
N HIS A 326 20.32 10.13 -11.35
CA HIS A 326 19.06 10.57 -10.74
C HIS A 326 18.12 11.21 -11.77
N ALA A 327 18.64 12.10 -12.62
CA ALA A 327 17.85 12.73 -13.68
C ALA A 327 17.32 11.70 -14.68
N GLN A 328 18.13 10.70 -15.04
CA GLN A 328 17.73 9.63 -15.95
C GLN A 328 16.60 8.79 -15.34
N VAL A 329 16.70 8.39 -14.07
CA VAL A 329 15.62 7.68 -13.38
C VAL A 329 14.35 8.54 -13.28
N ALA A 330 14.47 9.85 -13.11
CA ALA A 330 13.31 10.75 -13.11
C ALA A 330 12.64 10.83 -14.49
N LEU A 331 13.40 10.77 -15.58
CA LEU A 331 12.88 10.76 -16.96
C LEU A 331 12.32 9.39 -17.38
N THR A 332 12.93 8.29 -16.91
CA THR A 332 12.55 6.91 -17.26
C THR A 332 12.38 6.05 -16.01
N PRO A 333 11.37 6.31 -15.16
CA PRO A 333 11.23 5.66 -13.85
C PRO A 333 10.87 4.17 -13.91
N PHE A 334 10.41 3.68 -15.07
CA PHE A 334 10.07 2.27 -15.29
C PHE A 334 11.15 1.49 -16.06
N ASP A 335 12.30 2.11 -16.33
CA ASP A 335 13.43 1.45 -16.97
C ASP A 335 14.33 0.78 -15.91
N ALA A 336 14.37 -0.55 -15.89
CA ALA A 336 15.19 -1.31 -14.98
C ALA A 336 16.69 -0.98 -15.12
N GLN A 337 17.17 -0.68 -16.34
CA GLN A 337 18.58 -0.34 -16.57
C GLN A 337 18.94 1.05 -16.02
N ALA A 338 18.01 2.00 -16.08
CA ALA A 338 18.19 3.31 -15.45
C ALA A 338 18.37 3.19 -13.93
N HIS A 339 17.61 2.31 -13.28
CA HIS A 339 17.77 2.00 -11.85
C HIS A 339 19.08 1.25 -11.56
N VAL A 340 19.52 0.34 -12.43
CA VAL A 340 20.85 -0.27 -12.28
C VAL A 340 21.96 0.79 -12.34
N ALA A 341 21.91 1.69 -13.31
CA ALA A 341 22.90 2.76 -13.44
C ALA A 341 22.92 3.66 -12.20
N LEU A 342 21.75 4.05 -11.67
CA LEU A 342 21.67 4.82 -10.43
C LEU A 342 22.24 4.06 -9.23
N ALA A 343 21.96 2.77 -9.12
CA ALA A 343 22.51 1.95 -8.04
C ALA A 343 24.04 1.91 -8.05
N LEU A 344 24.68 1.83 -9.23
CA LEU A 344 26.13 1.81 -9.35
C LEU A 344 26.76 3.13 -8.90
N GLU A 345 26.19 4.27 -9.29
CA GLU A 345 26.66 5.59 -8.87
C GLU A 345 26.46 5.82 -7.35
N LEU A 346 25.35 5.34 -6.79
CA LEU A 346 25.10 5.37 -5.34
C LEU A 346 26.09 4.48 -4.57
N GLU A 347 26.44 3.31 -5.11
CA GLU A 347 27.46 2.43 -4.53
C GLU A 347 28.83 3.11 -4.55
N MET A 348 29.21 3.74 -5.67
CA MET A 348 30.48 4.47 -5.80
C MET A 348 30.59 5.69 -4.89
N SER A 349 29.48 6.38 -4.64
CA SER A 349 29.41 7.49 -3.68
C SER A 349 29.32 7.04 -2.21
N GLY A 350 29.23 5.73 -1.95
CA GLY A 350 29.17 5.15 -0.62
C GLY A 350 27.77 5.09 0.00
N ASP A 351 26.72 5.53 -0.71
CA ASP A 351 25.33 5.41 -0.28
C ASP A 351 24.78 4.02 -0.57
N LEU A 352 25.26 3.05 0.20
CA LEU A 352 24.89 1.65 0.04
C LEU A 352 23.38 1.42 0.27
N ALA A 353 22.73 2.25 1.08
CA ALA A 353 21.31 2.09 1.40
C ALA A 353 20.44 2.40 0.19
N HIS A 354 20.64 3.55 -0.45
CA HIS A 354 19.90 3.92 -1.66
C HIS A 354 20.32 3.06 -2.86
N ALA A 355 21.58 2.61 -2.93
CA ALA A 355 22.00 1.63 -3.94
C ALA A 355 21.16 0.34 -3.89
N ALA A 356 20.92 -0.21 -2.69
CA ALA A 356 20.07 -1.40 -2.55
C ALA A 356 18.59 -1.13 -2.88
N ALA A 357 18.09 0.04 -2.51
CA ALA A 357 16.73 0.43 -2.85
C ALA A 357 16.56 0.50 -4.38
N SER A 358 17.54 1.07 -5.09
CA SER A 358 17.54 1.18 -6.54
C SER A 358 17.70 -0.19 -7.23
N ILE A 359 18.55 -1.10 -6.72
CA ILE A 359 18.64 -2.50 -7.20
C ILE A 359 17.33 -3.25 -6.98
N THR A 360 16.71 -3.07 -5.82
CA THR A 360 15.41 -3.67 -5.50
C THR A 360 14.35 -3.19 -6.47
N LYS A 361 14.38 -1.90 -6.84
CA LYS A 361 13.49 -1.32 -7.83
C LYS A 361 13.75 -1.88 -9.24
N ALA A 362 15.02 -2.05 -9.63
CA ALA A 362 15.38 -2.68 -10.90
C ALA A 362 14.88 -4.14 -10.97
N LEU A 363 15.08 -4.94 -9.92
CA LEU A 363 14.59 -6.33 -9.84
C LEU A 363 13.07 -6.45 -9.73
N TYR A 364 12.40 -5.40 -9.25
CA TYR A 364 10.95 -5.31 -9.25
C TYR A 364 10.39 -5.05 -10.65
N LEU A 365 11.03 -4.15 -11.40
CA LEU A 365 10.64 -3.81 -12.77
C LEU A 365 10.96 -4.97 -13.74
N ASP A 366 12.12 -5.59 -13.57
CA ASP A 366 12.53 -6.78 -14.31
C ASP A 366 13.25 -7.77 -13.40
N ARG A 367 12.52 -8.82 -13.01
CA ARG A 367 13.02 -9.90 -12.13
C ARG A 367 14.15 -10.74 -12.74
N PHE A 368 14.34 -10.64 -14.06
CA PHE A 368 15.36 -11.31 -14.85
C PHE A 368 16.46 -10.33 -15.29
N CYS A 369 16.47 -9.09 -14.79
CA CYS A 369 17.55 -8.14 -15.07
C CYS A 369 18.87 -8.67 -14.51
N GLU A 370 19.71 -9.21 -15.39
CA GLU A 370 21.00 -9.81 -15.03
C GLU A 370 21.92 -8.81 -14.33
N ALA A 371 22.00 -7.58 -14.86
CA ALA A 371 22.82 -6.51 -14.30
C ALA A 371 22.41 -6.15 -12.86
N ALA A 372 21.10 -6.12 -12.57
CA ALA A 372 20.59 -5.88 -11.22
C ALA A 372 20.88 -7.06 -10.28
N LEU A 373 20.80 -8.30 -10.75
CA LEU A 373 21.14 -9.50 -9.97
C LEU A 373 22.63 -9.52 -9.59
N VAL A 374 23.50 -9.17 -10.55
CA VAL A 374 24.96 -9.08 -10.32
C VAL A 374 25.30 -7.95 -9.36
N ALA A 375 24.75 -6.75 -9.57
CA ALA A 375 24.95 -5.61 -8.67
C ALA A 375 24.44 -5.91 -7.26
N GLY A 376 23.27 -6.54 -7.14
CA GLY A 376 22.70 -6.95 -5.86
C GLY A 376 23.56 -7.97 -5.12
N ALA A 377 24.13 -8.94 -5.84
CA ALA A 377 25.04 -9.92 -5.24
C ALA A 377 26.28 -9.26 -4.66
N ARG A 378 26.90 -8.33 -5.40
CA ARG A 378 28.08 -7.57 -4.93
C ARG A 378 27.73 -6.72 -3.70
N LEU A 379 26.61 -6.02 -3.72
CA LEU A 379 26.16 -5.19 -2.59
C LEU A 379 25.82 -6.03 -1.35
N ALA A 380 25.33 -7.26 -1.53
CA ALA A 380 25.13 -8.19 -0.43
C ALA A 380 26.46 -8.66 0.19
N GLU A 381 27.52 -8.85 -0.61
CA GLU A 381 28.86 -9.20 -0.10
C GLU A 381 29.50 -8.06 0.69
N THR A 382 29.39 -6.82 0.21
CA THR A 382 29.93 -5.65 0.95
C THR A 382 29.27 -5.47 2.31
N ARG A 383 28.06 -6.01 2.50
CA ARG A 383 27.32 -6.03 3.77
C ARG A 383 27.55 -7.30 4.60
N GLY A 384 28.36 -8.24 4.13
CA GLY A 384 28.59 -9.53 4.80
C GLY A 384 27.44 -10.55 4.68
N ALA A 385 26.44 -10.28 3.84
CA ALA A 385 25.28 -11.16 3.60
C ALA A 385 25.60 -12.25 2.56
N THR A 386 26.57 -13.12 2.86
CA THR A 386 27.10 -14.15 1.93
C THR A 386 26.05 -15.11 1.38
N GLY A 387 25.04 -15.46 2.18
CA GLY A 387 23.93 -16.31 1.76
C GLY A 387 23.01 -15.63 0.75
N GLU A 388 22.80 -14.32 0.86
CA GLU A 388 22.01 -13.54 -0.10
C GLU A 388 22.78 -13.35 -1.41
N ALA A 389 24.06 -13.00 -1.31
CA ALA A 389 24.97 -12.89 -2.46
C ALA A 389 24.98 -14.18 -3.30
N SER A 390 25.10 -15.33 -2.64
CA SER A 390 25.11 -16.64 -3.32
C SER A 390 23.80 -16.91 -4.06
N ARG A 391 22.65 -16.57 -3.46
CA ARG A 391 21.34 -16.74 -4.12
C ARG A 391 21.18 -15.82 -5.34
N LEU A 392 21.63 -14.57 -5.25
CA LEU A 392 21.56 -13.62 -6.35
C LEU A 392 22.48 -14.03 -7.51
N ARG A 393 23.70 -14.52 -7.22
CA ARG A 393 24.60 -15.09 -8.24
C ARG A 393 24.01 -16.30 -8.94
N ALA A 394 23.44 -17.24 -8.19
CA ALA A 394 22.79 -18.42 -8.78
C ALA A 394 21.58 -18.06 -9.67
N ARG A 395 20.90 -16.94 -9.38
CA ARG A 395 19.86 -16.40 -10.26
C ARG A 395 20.44 -15.73 -11.50
N ALA A 396 21.47 -14.90 -11.36
CA ALA A 396 22.15 -14.26 -12.47
C ALA A 396 22.68 -15.30 -13.47
N LEU A 397 23.35 -16.34 -12.97
CA LEU A 397 23.88 -17.42 -13.81
C LEU A 397 22.77 -18.15 -14.59
N ARG A 398 21.62 -18.41 -13.97
CA ARG A 398 20.48 -19.04 -14.67
C ARG A 398 19.92 -18.15 -15.78
N VAL A 399 19.82 -16.84 -15.53
CA VAL A 399 19.39 -15.86 -16.54
C VAL A 399 20.39 -15.83 -17.70
N HIS A 400 21.68 -15.76 -17.40
CA HIS A 400 22.76 -15.73 -18.39
C HIS A 400 22.72 -16.97 -19.30
N LEU A 401 22.69 -18.17 -18.70
CA LEU A 401 22.64 -19.43 -19.43
C LEU A 401 21.38 -19.57 -20.28
N SER A 402 20.23 -19.05 -19.82
CA SER A 402 19.00 -19.06 -20.61
C SER A 402 19.09 -18.17 -21.85
N ARG A 403 19.79 -17.03 -21.77
CA ARG A 403 20.00 -16.14 -22.91
C ARG A 403 20.95 -16.74 -23.93
N GLU A 404 22.07 -17.33 -23.48
CA GLU A 404 23.01 -18.03 -24.36
C GLU A 404 22.36 -19.20 -25.10
N SER A 405 21.44 -19.93 -24.46
CA SER A 405 20.71 -21.04 -25.09
C SER A 405 19.68 -20.60 -26.14
N ASP A 406 19.11 -19.40 -26.00
CA ASP A 406 18.17 -18.83 -26.97
C ASP A 406 18.91 -18.20 -28.16
N GLU A 407 20.08 -17.59 -27.92
CA GLU A 407 20.95 -17.02 -28.96
C GLU A 407 21.63 -18.11 -29.81
N GLY A 408 21.89 -19.31 -29.26
CA GLY A 408 22.43 -20.45 -30.02
C GLY A 408 21.41 -21.24 -30.87
N ARG A 409 20.13 -20.86 -30.84
CA ARG A 409 19.04 -21.46 -31.63
C ARG A 409 18.51 -20.56 -32.76
N SER A 410 19.01 -19.34 -32.85
CA SER A 410 18.77 -18.40 -33.96
C SER A 410 19.94 -18.43 -34.94
#